data_AF-A0A914PBH8-F1
#
_entry.id   AF-A0A914PBH8-F1
#
_cell.length_a   1.000
_cell.length_b   1.000
_cell.length_c   1.000
_cell.angle_alpha   90.00
_cell.angle_beta   90.00
_cell.angle_gamma   90.00
#
_symmetry.space_group_name_H-M   'P 1'
#
loop_
_entity.id
_entity.type
_entity.pdbx_description
1 polymer ?
#
loop_
_entity_poly.entity_id
_entity_poly.type
_entity_poly.pdbx_seq_one_letter_code
_entity_poly.pdbx_strand_id
1 'polypeptide(L)'
;MQHNHKKLEGKTLNDMTQGAPLACSKCKDRFWCYDGLERHLVMAHGLVTQEFLRKAQNKQDGGRCQICKKQYAFNMLQHLVQEHNKNLCSAEIRYSCDVCQFSCTVYQELEEHLSTQHPKKGPGAH
;
A
#
# COMPACT_ATOMS: atom_id res chain seq x y z
N MET A 1 -5.90 -12.68 -17.15
CA MET A 1 -6.24 -13.18 -15.80
C MET A 1 -6.12 -12.02 -14.83
N GLN A 2 -7.25 -11.55 -14.32
CA GLN A 2 -7.34 -10.37 -13.48
C GLN A 2 -6.80 -10.71 -12.09
N HIS A 3 -5.72 -10.04 -11.72
CA HIS A 3 -5.08 -10.11 -10.42
C HIS A 3 -6.06 -9.62 -9.36
N ASN A 4 -6.43 -10.52 -8.45
CA ASN A 4 -6.81 -10.14 -7.10
C ASN A 4 -5.56 -9.54 -6.42
N HIS A 5 -5.22 -8.29 -6.75
CA HIS A 5 -4.85 -7.38 -5.68
C HIS A 5 -5.97 -7.52 -4.65
N LYS A 6 -5.69 -7.62 -3.36
CA LYS A 6 -6.73 -7.60 -2.33
C LYS A 6 -7.56 -6.33 -2.54
N LYS A 7 -8.60 -6.43 -3.37
CA LYS A 7 -9.61 -5.41 -3.54
C LYS A 7 -10.21 -5.34 -2.16
N LEU A 8 -10.35 -4.13 -1.64
CA LEU A 8 -11.12 -3.93 -0.44
C LEU A 8 -12.56 -4.20 -0.84
N GLU A 9 -12.97 -5.45 -0.69
CA GLU A 9 -14.36 -5.86 -0.81
C GLU A 9 -15.14 -5.03 0.23
N GLY A 10 -16.19 -4.33 -0.22
CA GLY A 10 -17.07 -3.58 0.68
C GLY A 10 -16.83 -2.07 0.83
N LYS A 11 -16.13 -1.39 -0.09
CA LYS A 11 -16.14 0.10 -0.11
C LYS A 11 -17.38 0.64 -0.82
N THR A 12 -18.10 1.53 -0.12
CA THR A 12 -19.30 2.23 -0.56
C THR A 12 -18.93 3.54 -1.29
N LEU A 13 -19.89 4.16 -1.98
CA LEU A 13 -19.70 5.48 -2.60
C LEU A 13 -19.26 6.56 -1.56
N ASN A 14 -19.63 6.37 -0.28
CA ASN A 14 -19.26 7.25 0.81
C ASN A 14 -17.79 7.08 1.26
N ASP A 15 -17.16 5.94 1.02
CA ASP A 15 -15.72 5.79 1.24
C ASP A 15 -14.92 6.67 0.27
N MET A 16 -15.43 6.87 -0.96
CA MET A 16 -14.76 7.67 -1.98
C MET A 16 -14.77 9.17 -1.65
N THR A 17 -15.74 9.65 -0.87
CA THR A 17 -15.83 11.07 -0.45
C THR A 17 -14.93 11.41 0.72
N GLN A 18 -14.53 10.42 1.55
CA GLN A 18 -13.61 10.60 2.69
C GLN A 18 -12.13 10.49 2.31
N GLY A 19 -11.82 10.05 1.09
CA GLY A 19 -10.46 9.88 0.60
C GLY A 19 -9.78 8.60 1.10
N ALA A 20 -8.70 8.22 0.41
CA ALA A 20 -7.97 7.00 0.73
C ALA A 20 -7.37 7.04 2.15
N PRO A 21 -7.51 5.99 2.97
CA PRO A 21 -7.12 6.02 4.38
C PRO A 21 -5.61 5.83 4.62
N LEU A 22 -4.86 5.29 3.65
CA LEU A 22 -3.44 5.03 3.83
C LEU A 22 -2.62 6.15 3.21
N ALA A 23 -2.06 7.03 4.03
CA ALA A 23 -1.16 8.09 3.57
C ALA A 23 0.26 7.57 3.35
N CYS A 24 0.93 8.09 2.32
CA CYS A 24 2.37 7.92 2.16
C CYS A 24 3.13 8.75 3.21
N SER A 25 4.15 8.18 3.84
CA SER A 25 4.99 8.89 4.82
C SER A 25 6.01 9.86 4.21
N LYS A 26 6.12 9.89 2.87
CA LYS A 26 7.11 10.70 2.12
C LYS A 26 6.49 11.74 1.19
N CYS A 27 5.21 11.64 0.88
CA CYS A 27 4.52 12.57 0.01
C CYS A 27 3.03 12.67 0.39
N LYS A 28 2.26 13.41 -0.40
CA LYS A 28 0.83 13.63 -0.15
C LYS A 28 -0.08 12.54 -0.74
N ASP A 29 0.48 11.55 -1.42
CA ASP A 29 -0.30 10.49 -2.05
C ASP A 29 -0.96 9.59 -1.01
N ARG A 30 -2.17 9.13 -1.34
CA ARG A 30 -3.00 8.30 -0.49
C ARG A 30 -3.47 7.08 -1.26
N PHE A 31 -3.52 5.93 -0.58
CA PHE A 31 -3.79 4.64 -1.19
C PHE A 31 -4.96 3.95 -0.54
N TRP A 32 -5.78 3.33 -1.38
CA TRP A 32 -6.93 2.58 -0.89
C TRP A 32 -6.48 1.30 -0.20
N CYS A 33 -5.44 0.63 -0.72
CA CYS A 33 -4.92 -0.64 -0.22
C CYS A 33 -3.41 -0.59 0.06
N TYR A 34 -2.97 -1.49 0.95
CA TYR A 34 -1.58 -1.63 1.36
C TYR A 34 -0.65 -1.97 0.20
N ASP A 35 -1.04 -2.93 -0.66
CA ASP A 35 -0.27 -3.28 -1.86
C ASP A 35 -0.04 -2.05 -2.78
N GLY A 36 -0.99 -1.12 -2.80
CA GLY A 36 -0.87 0.14 -3.53
C GLY A 36 0.18 1.06 -2.91
N LEU A 37 0.14 1.24 -1.59
CA LEU A 37 1.11 2.06 -0.85
C LEU A 37 2.53 1.47 -0.93
N GLU A 38 2.71 0.17 -0.68
CA GLU A 38 4.02 -0.49 -0.80
C GLU A 38 4.61 -0.30 -2.19
N ARG A 39 3.81 -0.56 -3.22
CA ARG A 39 4.25 -0.41 -4.60
C ARG A 39 4.61 1.05 -4.92
N HIS A 40 3.85 2.00 -4.42
CA HIS A 40 4.17 3.43 -4.56
C HIS A 40 5.50 3.78 -3.90
N LEU A 41 5.75 3.33 -2.67
CA LEU A 41 7.00 3.62 -1.96
C LEU A 41 8.22 3.09 -2.70
N VAL A 42 8.12 1.89 -3.27
CA VAL A 42 9.18 1.31 -4.09
C VAL A 42 9.40 2.14 -5.36
N MET A 43 8.34 2.47 -6.11
CA MET A 43 8.47 3.10 -7.42
C MET A 43 8.79 4.60 -7.35
N ALA A 44 8.11 5.33 -6.45
CA ALA A 44 8.24 6.77 -6.31
C ALA A 44 9.43 7.16 -5.42
N HIS A 45 9.65 6.41 -4.33
CA HIS A 45 10.61 6.79 -3.30
C HIS A 45 11.81 5.84 -3.18
N GLY A 46 11.85 4.72 -3.91
CA GLY A 46 12.94 3.74 -3.81
C GLY A 46 12.99 3.03 -2.46
N LEU A 47 11.90 3.05 -1.69
CA LEU A 47 11.83 2.45 -0.37
C LEU A 47 11.19 1.08 -0.47
N VAL A 48 11.91 0.04 -0.04
CA VAL A 48 11.42 -1.33 -0.03
C VAL A 48 11.22 -1.80 1.41
N THR A 49 10.05 -2.35 1.70
CA THR A 49 9.75 -2.95 3.00
C THR A 49 10.30 -4.36 3.08
N GLN A 50 10.48 -4.88 4.30
CA GLN A 50 10.78 -6.30 4.50
C GLN A 50 9.68 -7.21 3.91
N GLU A 51 8.41 -6.80 4.03
CA GLU A 51 7.30 -7.57 3.49
C GLU A 51 7.29 -7.61 1.95
N PHE A 52 7.62 -6.50 1.28
CA PHE A 52 7.72 -6.46 -0.18
C PHE A 52 8.94 -7.25 -0.69
N LEU A 53 10.05 -7.24 0.06
CA LEU A 53 11.19 -8.13 -0.22
C LEU A 53 10.79 -9.60 -0.11
N ARG A 54 10.03 -9.99 0.92
CA ARG A 54 9.50 -11.35 1.07
C ARG A 54 8.56 -11.71 -0.08
N LYS A 55 7.70 -10.78 -0.52
CA LYS A 55 6.86 -10.96 -1.73
C LYS A 55 7.73 -11.21 -2.96
N ALA A 56 8.83 -10.47 -3.16
CA ALA A 56 9.73 -10.68 -4.28
C ALA A 56 10.38 -12.07 -4.26
N GLN A 57 10.86 -12.52 -3.10
CA GLN A 57 11.41 -13.88 -2.93
C GLN A 57 10.38 -14.96 -3.28
N ASN A 58 9.10 -14.71 -3.00
CA ASN A 58 8.00 -15.61 -3.29
C ASN A 58 7.36 -15.40 -4.67
N LYS A 59 7.96 -14.59 -5.57
CA LYS A 59 7.41 -14.25 -6.90
C LYS A 59 6.02 -13.59 -6.84
N GLN A 60 5.77 -12.81 -5.81
CA GLN A 60 4.52 -12.08 -5.54
C GLN A 60 4.70 -10.56 -5.64
N ASP A 61 5.83 -10.08 -6.16
CA ASP A 61 6.12 -8.66 -6.36
C ASP A 61 5.65 -8.12 -7.72
N GLY A 62 4.94 -8.93 -8.52
CA GLY A 62 4.45 -8.56 -9.84
C GLY A 62 3.51 -7.34 -9.86
N GLY A 63 3.18 -6.89 -11.06
CA GLY A 63 2.27 -5.76 -11.27
C GLY A 63 2.61 -4.95 -12.52
N ARG A 64 1.96 -3.80 -12.66
CA ARG A 64 2.26 -2.83 -13.71
C ARG A 64 3.33 -1.85 -13.21
N CYS A 65 4.42 -1.72 -13.95
CA CYS A 65 5.45 -0.72 -13.66
C CYS A 65 4.90 0.69 -13.92
N GLN A 66 5.02 1.62 -12.98
CA GLN A 66 4.51 2.97 -13.17
C GLN A 66 5.42 3.86 -14.03
N ILE A 67 6.67 3.44 -14.26
CA ILE A 67 7.64 4.17 -15.08
C ILE A 67 7.43 3.81 -16.56
N CYS A 68 7.60 2.53 -16.94
CA CYS A 68 7.47 2.08 -18.33
C CYS A 68 6.10 1.51 -18.73
N LYS A 69 5.14 1.43 -17.80
CA LYS A 69 3.77 0.90 -18.01
C LYS A 69 3.67 -0.58 -18.41
N LYS A 70 4.79 -1.30 -18.52
CA LYS A 70 4.84 -2.75 -18.77
C LYS A 70 4.24 -3.56 -17.61
N GLN A 71 3.69 -4.73 -17.93
CA GLN A 71 3.08 -5.65 -16.98
C GLN A 71 4.02 -6.82 -16.71
N TYR A 72 4.24 -7.14 -15.43
CA TYR A 72 5.10 -8.23 -14.98
C TYR A 72 4.32 -9.18 -14.08
N ALA A 73 4.52 -10.49 -14.26
CA ALA A 73 3.95 -11.50 -13.37
C ALA A 73 4.66 -11.53 -12.00
N PHE A 74 5.97 -11.26 -11.99
CA PHE A 74 6.88 -11.21 -10.84
C PHE A 74 8.19 -10.51 -11.26
N ASN A 75 9.18 -10.38 -10.37
CA ASN A 75 10.48 -9.71 -10.60
C ASN A 75 10.39 -8.20 -10.85
N MET A 76 9.41 -7.52 -10.25
CA MET A 76 9.30 -6.07 -10.36
C MET A 76 10.52 -5.36 -9.74
N LEU A 77 11.03 -5.82 -8.59
CA LEU A 77 12.20 -5.19 -7.98
C LEU A 77 13.44 -5.28 -8.89
N GLN A 78 13.67 -6.46 -9.45
CA GLN A 78 14.78 -6.68 -10.38
C GLN A 78 14.65 -5.78 -11.62
N HIS A 79 13.44 -5.70 -12.19
CA HIS A 79 13.14 -4.80 -13.31
C HIS A 79 13.44 -3.33 -12.97
N LEU A 80 13.04 -2.85 -11.79
CA LEU A 80 13.27 -1.46 -11.38
C LEU A 80 14.76 -1.14 -11.26
N VAL A 81 15.57 -2.09 -10.75
CA VAL A 81 17.02 -1.91 -10.64
C VAL A 81 17.68 -1.95 -12.03
N GLN A 82 17.33 -2.92 -12.88
CA GLN A 82 18.01 -3.15 -14.15
C GLN A 82 17.59 -2.20 -15.28
N GLU A 83 16.29 -1.95 -15.44
CA GLU A 83 15.76 -1.14 -16.55
C GLU A 83 15.56 0.33 -16.17
N HIS A 84 15.47 0.64 -14.87
CA HIS A 84 15.20 1.98 -14.38
C HIS A 84 16.26 2.54 -13.44
N ASN A 85 17.37 1.81 -13.21
CA ASN A 85 18.47 2.21 -12.34
C ASN A 85 17.98 2.75 -10.98
N LYS A 86 16.90 2.15 -10.45
CA LYS A 86 16.35 2.58 -9.17
C LYS A 86 17.26 2.14 -8.04
N ASN A 87 17.72 3.11 -7.27
CA ASN A 87 18.35 2.86 -5.99
C ASN A 87 17.27 2.44 -4.99
N LEU A 88 17.33 1.19 -4.56
CA LEU A 88 16.41 0.64 -3.57
C LEU A 88 17.09 0.65 -2.21
N CYS A 89 16.40 1.20 -1.21
CA CYS A 89 16.83 1.23 0.17
C CYS A 89 15.81 0.49 1.04
N SER A 90 16.28 -0.33 1.97
CA SER A 90 15.40 -0.93 2.97
C SER A 90 14.86 0.15 3.89
N ALA A 91 13.55 0.12 4.13
CA ALA A 91 12.91 1.03 5.06
C ALA A 91 11.93 0.29 5.94
N GLU A 92 11.98 0.59 7.23
CA GLU A 92 10.88 0.30 8.14
C GLU A 92 9.84 1.41 7.97
N ILE A 93 8.67 1.05 7.46
CA ILE A 93 7.55 1.97 7.37
C ILE A 93 6.86 1.99 8.73
N ARG A 94 6.63 3.21 9.23
CA ARG A 94 5.67 3.43 10.30
C ARG A 94 4.34 3.83 9.68
N TYR A 95 3.28 3.20 10.15
CA TYR A 95 1.90 3.54 9.86
C TYR A 95 1.42 4.55 10.88
N SER A 96 0.75 5.59 10.43
CA SER A 96 0.11 6.59 11.28
C SER A 96 -1.38 6.59 11.02
N CYS A 97 -2.17 6.68 12.09
CA CYS A 97 -3.57 7.02 11.96
C CYS A 97 -3.70 8.50 11.57
N ASP A 98 -4.59 8.79 10.63
CA ASP A 98 -4.86 10.17 10.21
C ASP A 98 -5.91 10.87 11.10
N VAL A 99 -6.57 10.12 11.99
CA VAL A 99 -7.63 10.63 12.88
C VAL A 99 -7.08 10.96 14.27
N CYS A 100 -6.03 10.27 14.72
CA CYS A 100 -5.41 10.46 16.03
C CYS A 100 -3.89 10.27 15.97
N GLN A 101 -3.17 10.44 17.09
CA GLN A 101 -1.71 10.27 17.14
C GLN A 101 -1.22 8.81 17.16
N PHE A 102 -2.10 7.82 16.96
CA PHE A 102 -1.69 6.41 16.95
C PHE A 102 -0.73 6.13 15.79
N SER A 103 0.33 5.36 16.06
CA SER A 103 1.24 4.88 15.04
C SER A 103 1.81 3.51 15.40
N CYS A 104 2.05 2.67 14.40
CA CYS A 104 2.56 1.32 14.57
C CYS A 104 3.49 0.94 13.41
N THR A 105 4.21 -0.18 13.52
CA THR A 105 5.09 -0.71 12.46
C THR A 105 4.48 -1.93 11.76
N VAL A 106 3.33 -2.42 12.22
CA VAL A 106 2.61 -3.54 11.64
C VAL A 106 1.25 -3.09 11.11
N TYR A 107 0.94 -3.45 9.86
CA TYR A 107 -0.31 -3.04 9.22
C TYR A 107 -1.55 -3.57 9.95
N GLN A 108 -1.53 -4.83 10.41
CA GLN A 108 -2.68 -5.44 11.10
C GLN A 108 -3.07 -4.65 12.36
N GLU A 109 -2.09 -4.06 13.06
CA GLU A 109 -2.35 -3.20 14.21
C GLU A 109 -3.04 -1.89 13.79
N LEU A 110 -2.66 -1.30 12.65
CA LEU A 110 -3.36 -0.12 12.11
C LEU A 110 -4.79 -0.50 11.67
N GLU A 111 -4.98 -1.64 11.02
CA GLU A 111 -6.30 -2.10 10.56
C GLU A 111 -7.24 -2.34 11.75
N GLU A 112 -6.76 -3.03 12.79
CA GLU A 112 -7.51 -3.23 14.03
C GLU A 112 -7.80 -1.91 14.74
N HIS A 113 -6.81 -1.01 14.82
CA HIS A 113 -6.97 0.33 15.38
C HIS A 113 -8.08 1.11 14.64
N LEU A 114 -8.04 1.13 13.30
CA LEU A 114 -9.06 1.80 12.49
C LEU A 114 -10.44 1.15 12.69
N SER A 115 -10.51 -0.17 12.79
CA SER A 115 -11.78 -0.89 13.00
C SER A 115 -12.39 -0.62 14.38
N THR A 116 -11.56 -0.52 15.43
CA THR A 116 -12.02 -0.43 16.83
C THR A 116 -12.16 1.02 17.33
N GLN A 117 -11.21 1.90 16.99
CA GLN A 117 -11.16 3.29 17.47
C GLN A 117 -11.82 4.27 16.50
N HIS A 118 -11.80 3.93 15.20
CA HIS A 118 -12.39 4.76 14.14
C HIS A 118 -13.38 3.94 13.30
N PRO A 119 -14.32 3.20 13.93
CA PRO A 119 -15.25 2.35 13.22
C PRO A 119 -16.00 3.19 12.19
N LYS A 120 -16.06 2.68 10.97
CA LYS A 120 -16.89 3.27 9.93
C LYS A 120 -18.34 3.19 10.41
N LYS A 121 -18.91 4.31 10.84
CA LYS A 121 -20.35 4.40 11.06
C LYS A 121 -21.02 4.14 9.72
N GLY A 122 -21.52 2.93 9.52
CA GLY A 122 -22.50 2.67 8.47
C GLY A 122 -23.74 3.53 8.74
N PRO A 123 -24.44 4.00 7.70
CA PRO A 123 -25.78 4.52 7.89
C PRO A 123 -26.66 3.35 8.33
N GLY A 124 -26.98 3.32 9.62
CA GLY A 124 -27.78 2.27 10.24
C GLY A 124 -28.02 2.57 11.72
N ALA A 125 -28.55 3.76 11.98
CA ALA A 125 -29.25 4.04 13.23
C ALA A 125 -30.72 3.61 13.05
N HIS A 126 -31.26 2.98 14.10
CA HIS A 126 -32.61 2.46 14.31
C HIS A 126 -32.93 1.08 13.76
#